data_AF-A0A522QWV8-F1
#
_entry.id   AF-A0A522QWV8-F1
#
_cell.length_a   1.000
_cell.length_b   1.000
_cell.length_c   1.000
_cell.angle_alpha   90.00
_cell.angle_beta   90.00
_cell.angle_gamma   90.00
#
_symmetry.space_group_name_H-M   'P 1'
#
loop_
_entity.id
_entity.type
_entity.pdbx_description
1 polymer ?
#
loop_
_entity_poly.entity_id
_entity_poly.type
_entity_poly.pdbx_seq_one_letter_code
_entity_poly.pdbx_strand_id
1 'polypeptide(L)'
;MCEYCGCQTIPAIADLTREHEQIRDLAREAIVGADEAATVGAVQRLLTVLRPHTRVEEEGLFPAMRREFAGHVRALTGEHREVQDLLGAFLADPGERRPLQQAVGLLFEHILREQDGLFPASLAMLSAADWDRVDAVRAATVPVPAH
;
A
#
# COMPACT_ATOMS: atom_id res chain seq x y z
N MET A 1 -9.08 17.29 -3.36
CA MET A 1 -10.43 17.13 -2.79
C MET A 1 -11.41 16.96 -3.93
N CYS A 2 -11.97 15.77 -4.09
CA CYS A 2 -13.04 15.48 -5.02
C CYS A 2 -14.24 14.99 -4.18
N GLU A 3 -15.21 15.87 -3.93
CA GLU A 3 -16.32 15.65 -2.97
C GLU A 3 -17.54 14.91 -3.56
N TYR A 4 -17.42 14.25 -4.72
CA TYR A 4 -18.58 13.76 -5.47
C TYR A 4 -18.56 12.29 -5.90
N CYS A 5 -17.60 11.48 -5.45
CA CYS A 5 -17.73 10.04 -5.51
C CYS A 5 -17.97 9.56 -4.08
N GLY A 6 -19.04 8.81 -3.82
CA GLY A 6 -19.29 8.16 -2.52
C GLY A 6 -18.24 7.11 -2.13
N CYS A 7 -17.03 7.15 -2.71
CA CYS A 7 -15.91 6.27 -2.40
C CYS A 7 -15.46 6.35 -0.94
N GLN A 8 -15.74 7.46 -0.26
CA GLN A 8 -15.46 7.66 1.17
C GLN A 8 -16.47 6.94 2.10
N THR A 9 -17.54 6.32 1.59
CA THR A 9 -18.50 5.60 2.44
C THR A 9 -18.15 4.12 2.66
N ILE A 10 -17.19 3.57 1.92
CA ILE A 10 -16.68 2.22 2.16
C ILE A 10 -15.45 2.32 3.08
N PRO A 11 -15.55 1.87 4.36
CA PRO A 11 -14.48 2.02 5.33
C PRO A 11 -13.14 1.45 4.84
N ALA A 12 -13.15 0.29 4.20
CA ALA A 12 -11.95 -0.34 3.67
C ALA A 12 -11.17 0.55 2.68
N ILE A 13 -11.84 1.23 1.76
CA ILE A 13 -11.19 2.15 0.80
C ILE A 13 -10.68 3.40 1.50
N ALA A 14 -11.45 3.94 2.44
CA ALA A 14 -11.00 5.08 3.25
C ALA A 14 -9.75 4.74 4.06
N ASP A 15 -9.66 3.52 4.61
CA ASP A 15 -8.52 3.04 5.38
C ASP A 15 -7.27 2.88 4.50
N LEU A 16 -7.40 2.21 3.36
CA LEU A 16 -6.30 2.06 2.38
C LEU A 16 -5.80 3.41 1.87
N THR A 17 -6.71 4.37 1.65
CA THR A 17 -6.36 5.73 1.23
C THR A 17 -5.57 6.48 2.31
N ARG A 18 -5.94 6.35 3.59
CA ARG A 18 -5.16 6.96 4.70
C ARG A 18 -3.79 6.30 4.84
N GLU A 19 -3.70 4.98 4.65
CA GLU A 19 -2.42 4.26 4.64
C GLU A 19 -1.53 4.76 3.48
N HIS A 20 -2.09 5.02 2.30
CA HIS A 20 -1.36 5.63 1.19
C HIS A 20 -0.79 7.01 1.50
N GLU A 21 -1.55 7.85 2.20
CA GLU A 21 -1.05 9.15 2.67
C GLU A 21 0.14 8.96 3.61
N GLN A 22 0.02 8.06 4.59
CA GLN A 22 1.10 7.75 5.52
C GLN A 22 2.33 7.16 4.82
N ILE A 23 2.14 6.28 3.84
CA ILE A 23 3.21 5.69 3.01
C ILE A 23 3.94 6.79 2.25
N ARG A 24 3.21 7.71 1.60
CA ARG A 24 3.82 8.83 0.86
C ARG A 24 4.63 9.74 1.78
N ASP A 25 4.14 10.03 2.97
CA ASP A 25 4.84 10.89 3.93
C ASP A 25 6.12 10.24 4.45
N LEU A 26 6.07 8.95 4.84
CA LEU A 26 7.25 8.19 5.26
C LEU A 26 8.26 7.99 4.13
N ALA A 27 7.78 7.78 2.90
CA ALA A 27 8.64 7.67 1.72
C ALA A 27 9.38 8.99 1.44
N ARG A 28 8.70 10.14 1.55
CA ARG A 28 9.35 11.46 1.45
C ARG A 28 10.35 11.65 2.57
N GLU A 29 9.99 11.30 3.80
CA GLU A 29 10.89 11.38 4.96
C GLU A 29 12.17 10.56 4.74
N ALA A 30 12.06 9.34 4.21
CA ALA A 30 13.21 8.50 3.89
C ALA A 30 14.14 9.19 2.87
N ILE A 31 13.58 9.80 1.82
CA ILE A 31 14.35 10.52 0.80
C ILE A 31 15.09 11.73 1.37
N VAL A 32 14.45 12.51 2.24
CA VAL A 32 15.03 13.75 2.79
C VAL A 32 15.83 13.54 4.09
N GLY A 33 15.95 12.30 4.56
CA GLY A 33 16.64 11.95 5.80
C GLY A 33 18.04 12.55 5.87
N ALA A 34 18.33 13.23 7.00
CA ALA A 34 19.54 14.03 7.20
C ALA A 34 20.83 13.19 7.26
N ASP A 35 20.72 11.96 7.73
CA ASP A 35 21.79 10.99 7.81
C ASP A 35 21.25 9.56 7.53
N GLU A 36 22.16 8.60 7.52
CA GLU A 36 21.85 7.19 7.26
C GLU A 36 20.86 6.63 8.28
N ALA A 37 21.04 6.93 9.58
CA ALA A 37 20.19 6.42 10.65
C ALA A 37 18.75 6.94 10.53
N ALA A 38 18.59 8.23 10.21
CA ALA A 38 17.28 8.85 9.97
C ALA A 38 16.57 8.21 8.77
N THR A 39 17.29 8.01 7.65
CA THR A 39 16.72 7.35 6.47
C THR A 39 16.33 5.90 6.78
N VAL A 40 17.20 5.11 7.42
CA VAL A 40 16.90 3.72 7.80
C VAL A 40 15.68 3.65 8.73
N GLY A 41 15.60 4.55 9.73
CA GLY A 41 14.46 4.62 10.63
C GLY A 41 13.13 4.98 9.95
N ALA A 42 13.17 5.85 8.93
CA ALA A 42 12.00 6.15 8.10
C ALA A 42 11.58 4.95 7.24
N VAL A 43 12.53 4.23 6.63
CA VAL A 43 12.24 3.01 5.85
C VAL A 43 11.66 1.90 6.72
N GLN A 44 12.17 1.72 7.93
CA GLN A 44 11.62 0.74 8.87
C GLN A 44 10.17 1.06 9.24
N ARG A 45 9.84 2.34 9.53
CA ARG A 45 8.45 2.76 9.75
C ARG A 45 7.60 2.59 8.50
N LEU A 46 8.12 2.90 7.32
CA LEU A 46 7.42 2.68 6.06
C LEU A 46 7.02 1.20 5.90
N LEU A 47 7.93 0.27 6.20
CA LEU A 47 7.66 -1.17 6.16
C LEU A 47 6.60 -1.61 7.19
N THR A 48 6.49 -0.95 8.34
CA THR A 48 5.42 -1.25 9.32
C THR A 48 4.02 -0.90 8.81
N VAL A 49 3.91 -0.01 7.82
CA VAL A 49 2.64 0.35 7.17
C VAL A 49 2.43 -0.48 5.90
N LEU A 50 3.46 -0.62 5.06
CA LEU A 50 3.36 -1.34 3.78
C LEU A 50 2.99 -2.81 3.95
N ARG A 51 3.56 -3.51 4.93
CA ARG A 51 3.29 -4.94 5.13
C ARG A 51 1.82 -5.24 5.44
N PRO A 52 1.19 -4.62 6.45
CA PRO A 52 -0.23 -4.84 6.69
C PRO A 52 -1.11 -4.33 5.54
N HIS A 53 -0.75 -3.21 4.93
CA HIS A 53 -1.48 -2.63 3.80
C HIS A 53 -1.57 -3.59 2.60
N THR A 54 -0.42 -4.02 2.08
CA THR A 54 -0.33 -4.95 0.94
C THR A 54 -0.99 -6.31 1.23
N ARG A 55 -1.00 -6.74 2.50
CA ARG A 55 -1.73 -7.94 2.91
C ARG A 55 -3.25 -7.79 2.77
N VAL A 56 -3.81 -6.66 3.21
CA VAL A 56 -5.25 -6.37 3.06
C VAL A 56 -5.64 -6.36 1.59
N GLU A 57 -4.79 -5.81 0.74
CA GLU A 57 -5.01 -5.79 -0.70
C GLU A 57 -4.92 -7.19 -1.31
N GLU A 58 -3.82 -7.90 -1.10
CA GLU A 58 -3.57 -9.19 -1.75
C GLU A 58 -4.49 -10.33 -1.26
N GLU A 59 -4.84 -10.36 0.03
CA GLU A 59 -5.67 -11.42 0.61
C GLU A 59 -7.17 -11.05 0.63
N GLY A 60 -7.49 -9.75 0.62
CA GLY A 60 -8.83 -9.20 0.72
C GLY A 60 -9.36 -8.67 -0.61
N LEU A 61 -8.82 -7.55 -1.08
CA LEU A 61 -9.37 -6.79 -2.22
C LEU A 61 -9.09 -7.43 -3.58
N PHE A 62 -7.83 -7.76 -3.85
CA PHE A 62 -7.34 -8.26 -5.13
C PHE A 62 -8.00 -9.58 -5.57
N PRO A 63 -8.33 -10.54 -4.68
CA PRO A 63 -9.04 -11.76 -5.07
C PRO A 63 -10.40 -11.52 -5.72
N ALA A 64 -11.12 -10.48 -5.31
CA ALA A 64 -12.37 -10.09 -5.97
C ALA A 64 -12.07 -9.38 -7.30
N MET A 65 -11.13 -8.43 -7.29
CA MET A 65 -10.77 -7.66 -8.49
C MET A 65 -10.20 -8.50 -9.62
N ARG A 66 -9.47 -9.58 -9.30
CA ARG A 66 -8.85 -10.44 -10.32
C ARG A 66 -9.86 -11.15 -11.22
N ARG A 67 -11.14 -11.25 -10.81
CA ARG A 67 -12.20 -11.87 -11.61
C ARG A 67 -12.32 -11.19 -12.97
N GLU A 68 -12.15 -9.86 -12.99
CA GLU A 68 -12.28 -9.02 -14.20
C GLU A 68 -10.95 -8.33 -14.59
N PHE A 69 -10.06 -8.05 -13.63
CA PHE A 69 -8.81 -7.32 -13.85
C PHE A 69 -7.55 -8.14 -13.56
N ALA A 70 -7.55 -9.42 -13.92
CA ALA A 70 -6.45 -10.34 -13.60
C ALA A 70 -5.06 -9.84 -14.02
N GLY A 71 -4.96 -9.15 -15.18
CA GLY A 71 -3.69 -8.57 -15.65
C GLY A 71 -3.20 -7.43 -14.79
N HIS A 72 -4.11 -6.51 -14.42
CA HIS A 72 -3.78 -5.35 -13.59
C HIS A 72 -3.42 -5.76 -12.16
N VAL A 73 -4.20 -6.66 -11.56
CA VAL A 73 -3.90 -7.23 -10.23
C VAL A 73 -2.54 -7.93 -10.22
N ARG A 74 -2.20 -8.71 -11.25
CA ARG A 74 -0.86 -9.33 -11.34
C ARG A 74 0.27 -8.30 -11.40
N ALA A 75 0.06 -7.18 -12.09
CA ALA A 75 1.05 -6.11 -12.14
C ALA A 75 1.23 -5.48 -10.75
N LEU A 76 0.16 -5.09 -10.08
CA LEU A 76 0.19 -4.49 -8.74
C LEU A 76 0.86 -5.41 -7.71
N THR A 77 0.51 -6.71 -7.67
CA THR A 77 1.19 -7.69 -6.82
C THR A 77 2.67 -7.87 -7.18
N GLY A 78 3.05 -7.70 -8.44
CA GLY A 78 4.45 -7.68 -8.87
C GLY A 78 5.19 -6.47 -8.32
N GLU A 79 4.58 -5.30 -8.42
CA GLU A 79 5.10 -4.04 -7.89
C GLU A 79 5.28 -4.09 -6.36
N HIS A 80 4.35 -4.71 -5.61
CA HIS A 80 4.53 -4.95 -4.17
C HIS A 80 5.83 -5.69 -3.85
N ARG A 81 6.12 -6.77 -4.59
CA ARG A 81 7.34 -7.57 -4.39
C ARG A 81 8.58 -6.76 -4.73
N GLU A 82 8.55 -6.05 -5.86
CA GLU A 82 9.65 -5.21 -6.29
C GLU A 82 9.97 -4.11 -5.26
N VAL A 83 8.95 -3.45 -4.70
CA VAL A 83 9.13 -2.48 -3.62
C VAL A 83 9.76 -3.13 -2.39
N GLN A 84 9.27 -4.30 -1.96
CA GLN A 84 9.84 -5.00 -0.80
C GLN A 84 11.31 -5.38 -1.03
N ASP A 85 11.65 -5.87 -2.22
CA ASP A 85 13.01 -6.26 -2.60
C ASP A 85 13.95 -5.05 -2.63
N LEU A 86 13.51 -3.92 -3.21
CA LEU A 86 14.31 -2.69 -3.28
C LEU A 86 14.53 -2.07 -1.90
N LEU A 87 13.51 -2.04 -1.04
CA LEU A 87 13.65 -1.57 0.33
C LEU A 87 14.55 -2.52 1.15
N GLY A 88 14.46 -3.83 0.93
CA GLY A 88 15.35 -4.82 1.53
C GLY A 88 16.81 -4.64 1.10
N ALA A 89 17.04 -4.39 -0.19
CA ALA A 89 18.37 -4.11 -0.74
C ALA A 89 18.96 -2.82 -0.13
N PHE A 90 18.16 -1.76 -0.02
CA PHE A 90 18.58 -0.54 0.68
C PHE A 90 18.95 -0.81 2.14
N LEU A 91 18.14 -1.58 2.88
CA LEU A 91 18.43 -1.87 4.29
C LEU A 91 19.68 -2.74 4.48
N ALA A 92 20.04 -3.55 3.48
CA ALA A 92 21.26 -4.36 3.50
C ALA A 92 22.53 -3.53 3.25
N ASP A 93 22.43 -2.43 2.49
CA ASP A 93 23.52 -1.49 2.24
C ASP A 93 22.99 -0.04 2.17
N PRO A 94 22.75 0.62 3.32
CA PRO A 94 22.14 1.96 3.35
C PRO A 94 22.98 3.08 2.69
N GLY A 95 24.28 2.83 2.46
CA GLY A 95 25.15 3.75 1.73
C GLY A 95 24.81 3.84 0.23
N GLU A 96 24.20 2.79 -0.32
CA GLU A 96 23.70 2.74 -1.70
C GLU A 96 22.24 3.20 -1.75
N ARG A 97 22.01 4.46 -2.13
CA ARG A 97 20.68 5.11 -2.09
C ARG A 97 19.80 4.77 -3.30
N ARG A 98 20.33 4.19 -4.39
CA ARG A 98 19.55 3.94 -5.62
C ARG A 98 18.33 3.03 -5.40
N PRO A 99 18.42 1.90 -4.67
CA PRO A 99 17.26 1.05 -4.42
C PRO A 99 16.13 1.79 -3.71
N LEU A 100 16.46 2.64 -2.73
CA LEU A 100 15.46 3.48 -2.05
C LEU A 100 14.76 4.44 -3.01
N GLN A 101 15.52 5.13 -3.87
CA GLN A 101 14.97 6.07 -4.85
C GLN A 101 14.04 5.36 -5.85
N GLN A 102 14.43 4.16 -6.30
CA GLN A 102 13.61 3.33 -7.18
C GLN A 102 12.33 2.86 -6.49
N ALA A 103 12.44 2.37 -5.25
CA ALA A 103 11.29 1.94 -4.46
C ALA A 103 10.28 3.07 -4.24
N VAL A 104 10.75 4.27 -3.89
CA VAL A 104 9.90 5.44 -3.68
C VAL A 104 9.24 5.89 -4.98
N GLY A 105 9.97 5.94 -6.10
CA GLY A 105 9.38 6.25 -7.40
C GLY A 105 8.28 5.26 -7.79
N LEU A 106 8.55 3.96 -7.64
CA LEU A 106 7.58 2.90 -7.91
C LEU A 106 6.35 3.00 -6.99
N LEU A 107 6.54 3.24 -5.69
CA LEU A 107 5.45 3.41 -4.72
C LEU A 107 4.50 4.55 -5.10
N PHE A 108 5.00 5.69 -5.57
CA PHE A 108 4.14 6.82 -5.93
C PHE A 108 3.26 6.50 -7.14
N GLU A 109 3.84 5.85 -8.16
CA GLU A 109 3.11 5.40 -9.34
C GLU A 109 2.12 4.29 -9.03
N HIS A 110 2.51 3.34 -8.17
CA HIS A 110 1.68 2.25 -7.69
C HIS A 110 0.41 2.78 -7.01
N ILE A 111 0.58 3.66 -6.01
CA ILE A 111 -0.53 4.28 -5.28
C ILE A 111 -1.46 5.04 -6.23
N LEU A 112 -0.92 5.69 -7.26
CA LEU A 112 -1.74 6.39 -8.25
C LEU A 112 -2.62 5.40 -9.05
N ARG A 113 -2.04 4.29 -9.51
CA ARG A 113 -2.78 3.24 -10.26
C ARG A 113 -3.91 2.65 -9.44
N GLU A 114 -3.70 2.48 -8.14
CA GLU A 114 -4.73 1.97 -7.25
C GLU A 114 -5.81 2.99 -6.97
N GLN A 115 -5.46 4.19 -6.52
CA GLN A 115 -6.45 5.19 -6.11
C GLN A 115 -7.27 5.78 -7.26
N ASP A 116 -6.66 5.94 -8.44
CA ASP A 116 -7.35 6.52 -9.61
C ASP A 116 -7.90 5.45 -10.55
N GLY A 117 -7.52 4.18 -10.34
CA GLY A 117 -7.92 3.05 -11.18
C GLY A 117 -8.66 1.97 -10.40
N LEU A 118 -7.91 1.16 -9.65
CA LEU A 118 -8.44 -0.05 -9.02
C LEU A 118 -9.52 0.25 -7.96
N PHE A 119 -9.32 1.23 -7.09
CA PHE A 119 -10.24 1.55 -6.00
C PHE A 119 -11.60 2.05 -6.54
N PRO A 120 -11.67 3.01 -7.48
CA PRO A 120 -12.93 3.37 -8.12
C PRO A 120 -13.64 2.18 -8.80
N ALA A 121 -12.88 1.34 -9.50
CA ALA A 121 -13.43 0.14 -10.13
C ALA A 121 -14.01 -0.84 -9.07
N SER A 122 -13.34 -0.99 -7.92
CA SER A 122 -13.80 -1.88 -6.86
C SER A 122 -15.18 -1.49 -6.29
N LEU A 123 -15.46 -0.19 -6.19
CA LEU A 123 -16.74 0.32 -5.69
C LEU A 123 -17.92 -0.05 -6.58
N ALA A 124 -17.68 -0.16 -7.88
CA ALA A 124 -18.71 -0.53 -8.86
C ALA A 124 -18.93 -2.05 -8.93
N MET A 125 -18.01 -2.86 -8.40
CA MET A 125 -17.91 -4.28 -8.74
C MET A 125 -17.97 -5.22 -7.56
N LEU A 126 -17.47 -4.81 -6.40
CA LEU A 126 -17.48 -5.66 -5.21
C LEU A 126 -18.88 -5.74 -4.64
N SER A 127 -19.28 -6.98 -4.29
CA SER A 127 -20.48 -7.23 -3.51
C SER A 127 -20.23 -6.96 -2.02
N ALA A 128 -21.30 -6.89 -1.21
CA ALA A 128 -21.18 -6.79 0.24
C ALA A 128 -20.31 -7.91 0.84
N ALA A 129 -20.45 -9.15 0.36
CA ALA A 129 -19.65 -10.28 0.82
C ALA A 129 -18.16 -10.16 0.44
N ASP A 130 -17.84 -9.51 -0.68
CA ASP A 130 -16.44 -9.23 -1.02
C ASP A 130 -15.86 -8.16 -0.06
N TRP A 131 -16.64 -7.15 0.33
CA TRP A 131 -16.22 -6.16 1.33
C TRP A 131 -16.05 -6.77 2.72
N ASP A 132 -16.97 -7.63 3.17
CA ASP A 132 -16.87 -8.36 4.44
C ASP A 132 -15.55 -9.17 4.51
N ARG A 133 -15.08 -9.70 3.37
CA ARG A 133 -13.81 -10.40 3.28
C ARG A 133 -12.62 -9.45 3.48
N VAL A 134 -12.64 -8.26 2.87
CA VAL A 134 -11.59 -7.25 3.06
C VAL A 134 -11.49 -6.86 4.53
N ASP A 135 -12.64 -6.62 5.17
CA ASP A 135 -12.71 -6.26 6.59
C ASP A 135 -12.21 -7.39 7.50
N ALA A 136 -12.53 -8.64 7.19
CA ALA A 136 -12.02 -9.80 7.92
C ALA A 136 -10.49 -9.92 7.84
N VAL A 137 -9.89 -9.71 6.66
CA VAL A 137 -8.43 -9.71 6.50
C VAL A 137 -7.79 -8.56 7.28
N ARG A 138 -8.39 -7.37 7.23
CA ARG A 138 -7.92 -6.19 7.97
C ARG A 138 -7.93 -6.43 9.48
N ALA A 139 -9.03 -6.97 10.02
CA ALA A 139 -9.14 -7.33 11.43
C ALA A 139 -8.09 -8.37 11.88
N ALA A 140 -7.68 -9.26 10.98
CA ALA A 140 -6.62 -10.26 11.24
C ALA A 140 -5.19 -9.72 11.03
N THR A 141 -5.04 -8.48 10.56
CA THR A 141 -3.75 -7.85 10.21
C THR A 141 -3.33 -6.79 11.21
N VAL A 142 -4.28 -6.08 11.81
CA VAL A 142 -4.02 -5.22 12.98
C VAL A 142 -3.80 -6.13 14.18
N PRO A 143 -2.65 -6.09 14.89
CA PRO A 143 -2.57 -6.72 16.19
C PRO A 143 -3.59 -6.02 17.09
N VAL A 144 -4.53 -6.77 17.67
CA VAL A 144 -5.35 -6.27 18.79
C VAL A 144 -4.37 -5.63 19.79
N PRO A 145 -4.49 -4.33 20.12
CA PRO A 145 -3.66 -3.77 21.16
C PRO A 145 -3.95 -4.56 22.44
N ALA A 146 -2.91 -5.19 23.00
CA ALA A 146 -3.01 -5.76 24.33
C ALA A 146 -3.36 -4.60 25.28
N HIS A 147 -4.51 -4.71 25.93
CA HIS A 147 -4.98 -3.80 26.97
C HIS A 147 -3.98 -3.70 28.13
#